data_AF-A0A0W8F9X5-F1
#
_entry.id   AF-A0A0W8F9X5-F1
#
_cell.length_a   1.000
_cell.length_b   1.000
_cell.length_c   1.000
_cell.angle_alpha   90.00
_cell.angle_beta   90.00
_cell.angle_gamma   90.00
#
_symmetry.space_group_name_H-M   'P 1'
#
loop_
_entity.id
_entity.type
_entity.pdbx_description
1 polymer ?
#
loop_
_entity_poly.entity_id
_entity_poly.type
_entity_poly.pdbx_seq_one_letter_code
_entity_poly.pdbx_strand_id
1 'polypeptide(L)'
;MSCIEQMKYKLYLERTSFKEAREFIEKNSEEVYYVEPGYRIFKDYFIIGVPPVALGIRGDEVLFTYVKPCHGTFVMGVDSSEEIARLREKEEKKIKKTLKEGQKQGSEKDRTEADTKTSIISYGDVYKNK
;
A
#
# COMPACT_ATOMS: atom_id res chain seq x y z
N MET A 1 -21.56 7.68 11.36
CA MET A 1 -20.30 8.32 10.96
C MET A 1 -19.22 7.74 11.85
N SER A 2 -18.52 6.71 11.37
CA SER A 2 -17.40 6.10 12.07
C SER A 2 -16.22 7.08 12.02
N CYS A 3 -16.13 7.93 13.05
CA CYS A 3 -15.01 8.85 13.17
C CYS A 3 -13.76 8.05 13.53
N ILE A 4 -12.71 8.13 12.70
CA ILE A 4 -11.35 7.69 13.06
C ILE A 4 -10.92 8.26 14.42
N GLU A 5 -11.45 9.42 14.79
CA GLU A 5 -11.21 10.08 16.07
C GLU A 5 -11.76 9.32 17.29
N GLN A 6 -12.66 8.35 17.09
CA GLN A 6 -13.18 7.48 18.15
C GLN A 6 -12.35 6.21 18.35
N MET A 7 -11.44 5.90 17.41
CA MET A 7 -10.50 4.80 17.57
C MET A 7 -9.27 5.27 18.34
N LYS A 8 -8.66 4.38 19.12
CA LYS A 8 -7.34 4.65 19.72
C LYS A 8 -6.32 4.69 18.59
N TYR A 9 -5.89 5.90 18.22
CA TYR A 9 -4.85 6.10 17.23
C TYR A 9 -3.61 6.68 17.88
N LYS A 10 -2.46 6.36 17.30
CA LYS A 10 -1.17 6.99 17.59
C LYS A 10 -0.79 7.88 16.43
N LEU A 11 -0.36 9.09 16.75
CA LEU A 11 0.08 10.07 15.77
C LEU A 11 1.60 10.03 15.71
N TYR A 12 2.15 9.79 14.51
CA TYR A 12 3.57 9.63 14.29
C TYR A 12 4.20 10.85 13.62
N LEU A 13 3.54 11.38 12.61
CA LEU A 13 3.95 12.59 11.89
C LEU A 13 2.75 13.49 11.67
N GLU A 14 3.02 14.80 11.73
CA GLU A 14 2.05 15.85 11.50
C GLU A 14 2.54 16.81 10.42
N ARG A 15 1.63 17.34 9.62
CA ARG A 15 1.87 18.44 8.65
C ARG A 15 3.04 18.13 7.70
N THR A 16 3.11 16.89 7.24
CA THR A 16 4.18 16.38 6.37
C THR A 16 3.72 16.32 4.91
N SER A 17 4.65 16.10 3.98
CA SER A 17 4.33 15.82 2.58
C SER A 17 3.98 14.34 2.36
N PHE A 18 3.28 14.02 1.26
CA PHE A 18 2.98 12.62 0.89
C PHE A 18 4.25 11.77 0.71
N LYS A 19 5.33 12.38 0.23
CA LYS A 19 6.61 11.70 0.02
C LYS A 19 7.25 11.30 1.34
N GLU A 20 7.33 12.24 2.28
CA GLU A 20 7.88 12.00 3.63
C GLU A 20 7.03 11.01 4.41
N ALA A 21 5.70 11.12 4.33
CA ALA A 21 4.78 10.18 4.95
C ALA A 21 5.01 8.75 4.42
N ARG A 22 5.16 8.59 3.10
CA ARG A 22 5.51 7.30 2.47
C ARG A 22 6.84 6.76 2.97
N GLU A 23 7.89 7.58 2.95
CA GLU A 23 9.23 7.17 3.40
C GLU A 23 9.25 6.80 4.88
N PHE A 24 8.46 7.47 5.71
CA PHE A 24 8.32 7.14 7.12
C PHE A 24 7.66 5.78 7.31
N ILE A 25 6.57 5.52 6.59
CA ILE A 25 5.87 4.23 6.63
C ILE A 25 6.81 3.13 6.15
N GLU A 26 7.57 3.34 5.07
CA GLU A 26 8.51 2.34 4.55
C GLU A 26 9.64 1.98 5.53
N LYS A 27 10.14 2.95 6.30
CA LYS A 27 11.27 2.74 7.23
C LYS A 27 10.85 2.17 8.58
N ASN A 28 9.63 2.46 9.03
CA ASN A 28 9.17 2.13 10.39
C ASN A 28 8.16 0.97 10.42
N SER A 29 7.95 0.28 9.30
CA SER A 29 7.05 -0.87 9.21
C SER A 29 7.83 -2.15 8.93
N GLU A 30 7.34 -3.25 9.49
CA GLU A 30 7.86 -4.60 9.25
C GLU A 30 7.38 -5.11 7.88
N GLU A 31 6.12 -4.84 7.56
CA GLU A 31 5.49 -5.16 6.28
C GLU A 31 4.98 -3.88 5.63
N VAL A 32 5.22 -3.73 4.32
CA VAL A 32 4.77 -2.57 3.54
C VAL A 32 3.94 -3.05 2.36
N TYR A 33 2.75 -2.48 2.25
CA TYR A 33 1.78 -2.76 1.20
C TYR A 33 1.50 -1.51 0.40
N TYR A 34 1.50 -1.64 -0.93
CA TYR A 34 1.16 -0.54 -1.81
C TYR A 34 -0.28 -0.67 -2.28
N VAL A 35 -1.06 0.39 -2.05
CA VAL A 35 -2.45 0.49 -2.44
C VAL A 35 -2.70 1.68 -3.35
N GLU A 36 -3.76 1.57 -4.12
CA GLU A 36 -4.25 2.66 -4.96
C GLU A 36 -4.94 3.72 -4.09
N PRO A 37 -4.90 5.00 -4.50
CA PRO A 37 -5.67 6.05 -3.82
C PRO A 37 -7.17 5.73 -3.90
N GLY A 38 -7.91 6.07 -2.85
CA GLY A 38 -9.31 5.67 -2.70
C GLY A 38 -9.47 4.23 -2.18
N TYR A 39 -8.39 3.56 -1.77
CA TYR A 39 -8.49 2.30 -1.04
C TYR A 39 -9.26 2.50 0.28
N ARG A 40 -10.18 1.57 0.56
CA ARG A 40 -11.02 1.62 1.74
C ARG A 40 -10.42 0.79 2.87
N ILE A 41 -10.09 1.45 3.98
CA ILE A 41 -9.57 0.87 5.21
C ILE A 41 -10.59 1.04 6.34
N PHE A 42 -10.61 0.12 7.31
CA PHE A 42 -11.52 0.16 8.47
C PHE A 42 -13.01 0.32 8.11
N LYS A 43 -13.44 -0.29 6.99
CA LYS A 43 -14.80 -0.31 6.42
C LYS A 43 -15.31 1.02 5.85
N ASP A 44 -14.97 2.16 6.45
CA ASP A 44 -15.57 3.45 6.12
C ASP A 44 -14.56 4.58 5.84
N TYR A 45 -13.26 4.31 5.91
CA TYR A 45 -12.24 5.32 5.63
C TYR A 45 -11.60 5.11 4.27
N PHE A 46 -11.53 6.18 3.46
CA PHE A 46 -10.86 6.16 2.16
C PHE A 46 -9.50 6.82 2.29
N ILE A 47 -8.46 6.09 1.88
CA ILE A 47 -7.10 6.60 1.89
C ILE A 47 -6.92 7.62 0.77
N ILE A 48 -6.51 8.82 1.17
CA ILE A 48 -6.20 9.92 0.26
C ILE A 48 -4.68 10.00 0.15
N GLY A 49 -4.16 9.99 -1.07
CA GLY A 49 -2.73 10.08 -1.31
C GLY A 49 -2.38 10.11 -2.79
N VAL A 50 -1.09 10.33 -3.07
CA VAL A 50 -0.54 10.24 -4.43
C VAL A 50 -0.02 8.81 -4.63
N PRO A 51 -0.41 8.11 -5.71
CA PRO A 51 0.14 6.80 -6.00
C PRO A 51 1.67 6.84 -6.15
N PRO A 52 2.41 5.82 -5.65
CA PRO A 52 1.93 4.69 -4.86
C PRO A 52 1.73 5.06 -3.38
N VAL A 53 0.58 4.69 -2.79
CA VAL A 53 0.31 4.94 -1.38
C VAL A 53 0.79 3.76 -0.54
N ALA A 54 1.70 4.01 0.40
CA ALA A 54 2.21 2.98 1.30
C ALA A 54 1.31 2.81 2.52
N LEU A 55 1.02 1.56 2.84
CA LEU A 55 0.42 1.08 4.08
C LEU A 55 1.45 0.24 4.81
N GLY A 56 1.65 0.51 6.09
CA GLY A 56 2.62 -0.19 6.92
C GLY A 56 1.94 -1.05 7.97
N ILE A 57 2.56 -2.17 8.31
CA ILE A 57 2.21 -2.93 9.51
C ILE A 57 3.43 -2.93 10.44
N ARG A 58 3.19 -2.61 11.71
CA ARG A 58 4.19 -2.60 12.77
C ARG A 58 3.61 -3.34 13.98
N GLY A 59 4.00 -4.60 14.18
CA GLY A 59 3.32 -5.47 15.13
C GLY A 59 1.81 -5.57 14.84
N ASP A 60 0.99 -5.11 15.80
CA ASP A 60 -0.48 -5.10 15.69
C ASP A 60 -1.05 -3.74 15.21
N GLU A 61 -0.18 -2.78 14.87
CA GLU A 61 -0.57 -1.47 14.37
C GLU A 61 -0.51 -1.40 12.84
N VAL A 62 -1.54 -0.80 12.25
CA VAL A 62 -1.55 -0.43 10.84
C VAL A 62 -1.21 1.05 10.72
N LEU A 63 -0.10 1.37 10.06
CA LEU A 63 0.32 2.73 9.71
C LEU A 63 -0.26 3.14 8.35
N PHE A 64 -0.91 4.29 8.31
CA PHE A 64 -1.48 4.85 7.09
C PHE A 64 -1.43 6.38 7.10
N THR A 65 -1.55 6.95 5.90
CA THR A 65 -1.63 8.40 5.72
C THR A 65 -3.06 8.89 5.88
N TYR A 66 -3.26 9.90 6.72
CA TYR A 66 -4.54 10.56 6.96
C TYR A 66 -4.44 12.04 6.58
N VAL A 67 -5.33 12.52 5.73
CA VAL A 67 -5.29 13.91 5.24
C VAL A 67 -6.45 14.70 5.83
N LYS A 68 -6.15 15.77 6.57
CA LYS A 68 -7.14 16.77 6.98
C LYS A 68 -7.08 17.96 6.01
N PRO A 69 -8.23 18.43 5.48
CA PRO A 69 -8.24 19.55 4.51
C PRO A 69 -7.65 20.84 5.07
N CYS A 70 -7.80 21.10 6.39
CA CYS A 70 -7.32 22.33 7.01
C CYS A 70 -5.89 22.25 7.56
N HIS A 71 -5.36 21.04 7.80
CA HIS A 71 -4.11 20.87 8.55
C HIS A 71 -3.04 20.05 7.81
N GLY A 72 -3.35 19.50 6.64
CA GLY A 72 -2.41 18.77 5.81
C GLY A 72 -2.40 17.27 6.06
N THR A 73 -1.28 16.63 5.77
CA THR A 73 -1.10 15.17 5.84
C THR A 73 -0.48 14.74 7.16
N PHE A 74 -1.00 13.64 7.69
CA PHE A 74 -0.62 13.03 8.95
C PHE A 74 -0.29 11.56 8.72
N VAL A 75 0.59 10.99 9.53
CA VAL A 75 0.80 9.54 9.61
C VAL A 75 0.22 9.05 10.92
N MET A 76 -0.75 8.15 10.82
CA MET A 76 -1.47 7.59 11.95
C MET A 76 -1.26 6.09 12.01
N GLY A 77 -1.11 5.56 13.22
CA GLY A 77 -1.16 4.13 13.52
C GLY A 77 -2.44 3.79 14.26
N VAL A 78 -3.10 2.71 13.87
CA VAL A 78 -4.29 2.19 14.57
C VAL A 78 -4.08 0.71 14.84
N ASP A 79 -4.32 0.30 16.08
CA ASP A 79 -4.29 -1.10 16.49
C ASP A 79 -5.49 -1.84 15.89
N SER A 80 -5.25 -2.78 14.96
CA SER A 80 -6.33 -3.57 14.37
C SER A 80 -5.86 -4.86 13.71
N SER A 81 -6.04 -5.96 14.42
CA SER A 81 -5.75 -7.30 13.89
C SER A 81 -6.69 -7.72 12.75
N GLU A 82 -7.94 -7.25 12.72
CA GLU A 82 -8.91 -7.55 11.65
C GLU A 82 -8.43 -6.99 10.30
N GLU A 83 -7.90 -5.77 10.30
CA GLU A 83 -7.44 -5.12 9.05
C GLU A 83 -6.10 -5.70 8.57
N ILE A 84 -5.19 -6.04 9.49
CA ILE A 84 -3.94 -6.74 9.18
C ILE A 84 -4.22 -8.07 8.46
N ALA A 85 -5.16 -8.86 8.99
CA ALA A 85 -5.54 -10.14 8.37
C ALA A 85 -6.11 -9.95 6.95
N ARG A 86 -6.92 -8.91 6.73
CA ARG A 86 -7.47 -8.57 5.41
C ARG A 86 -6.40 -8.16 4.42
N LEU A 87 -5.43 -7.33 4.85
CA LEU A 87 -4.32 -6.90 4.00
C LEU A 87 -3.48 -8.10 3.55
N ARG A 88 -3.13 -9.00 4.49
CA ARG A 88 -2.39 -10.23 4.20
C ARG A 88 -3.16 -11.16 3.25
N GLU A 89 -4.45 -11.40 3.48
CA GLU A 89 -5.27 -12.25 2.62
C GLU A 89 -5.42 -11.67 1.20
N LYS A 90 -5.55 -10.34 1.09
CA LYS A 90 -5.67 -9.66 -0.21
C LYS A 90 -4.38 -9.76 -1.02
N GLU A 91 -3.24 -9.65 -0.37
CA GLU A 91 -1.93 -9.80 -1.01
C GLU A 91 -1.67 -11.25 -1.43
N GLU A 92 -2.02 -12.23 -0.61
CA GLU A 92 -2.00 -13.63 -1.04
C GLU A 92 -2.89 -13.88 -2.28
N LYS A 93 -4.08 -13.29 -2.31
CA LYS A 93 -4.99 -13.38 -3.47
C LYS A 93 -4.40 -12.72 -4.71
N LYS A 94 -3.74 -11.57 -4.57
CA LYS A 94 -3.00 -10.92 -5.67
C LYS A 94 -1.90 -11.84 -6.18
N ILE A 95 -1.05 -12.37 -5.30
CA ILE A 95 0.06 -13.28 -5.66
C ILE A 95 -0.49 -14.51 -6.42
N LYS A 96 -1.54 -15.15 -5.90
CA LYS A 96 -2.20 -16.30 -6.55
C LYS A 96 -2.80 -15.94 -7.92
N LYS A 97 -3.32 -14.73 -8.09
CA LYS A 97 -3.87 -14.23 -9.36
C LYS A 97 -2.78 -13.97 -10.38
N THR A 98 -1.68 -13.31 -10.00
CA THR A 98 -0.52 -13.08 -10.88
C THR A 98 0.14 -14.40 -11.31
N LEU A 99 0.19 -15.41 -10.45
CA LEU A 99 0.69 -16.74 -10.80
C LEU A 99 -0.24 -17.49 -11.79
N LYS A 100 -1.57 -17.32 -11.66
CA LYS A 100 -2.54 -17.90 -12.60
C LYS A 100 -2.57 -17.19 -13.95
N GLU A 101 -2.34 -15.88 -14.00
CA GLU A 101 -2.28 -15.10 -15.23
C GLU A 101 -0.95 -15.34 -15.99
N GLY A 102 0.16 -15.57 -15.27
CA GLY A 102 1.43 -16.02 -15.86
C GLY A 102 1.35 -17.36 -16.58
N GLN A 103 0.39 -18.23 -16.22
CA GLN A 103 0.15 -19.50 -16.93
C GLN A 103 -0.75 -19.36 -18.19
N LYS A 104 -1.39 -18.21 -18.42
CA LYS A 104 -2.21 -17.94 -19.63
C LYS A 104 -1.48 -17.16 -20.72
N GLN A 105 -0.23 -16.75 -20.50
CA GLN A 105 0.66 -16.13 -21.50
C GLN A 105 1.83 -17.06 -21.87
N GLY A 106 1.60 -18.38 -21.85
CA GLY A 106 2.61 -19.40 -22.21
C GLY A 106 2.40 -20.06 -23.58
N SER A 107 1.42 -19.63 -24.37
CA SER A 107 1.09 -20.27 -25.66
C SER A 107 0.83 -19.27 -26.78
N GLU A 108 1.81 -18.42 -27.11
CA GLU A 108 2.10 -18.08 -28.51
C GLU A 108 3.36 -17.20 -28.60
N LYS A 109 4.28 -17.65 -29.48
CA LYS A 109 5.48 -16.98 -30.01
C LYS A 109 6.79 -17.27 -29.29
N ASP A 110 7.28 -18.45 -29.64
CA ASP A 110 8.69 -18.80 -29.73
C ASP A 110 9.36 -18.04 -30.91
N ARG A 111 10.62 -17.62 -30.71
CA ARG A 111 11.62 -17.03 -31.65
C ARG A 111 11.44 -15.52 -31.93
N THR A 112 12.36 -14.62 -31.59
CA THR A 112 13.83 -14.66 -31.67
C THR A 112 14.50 -13.91 -30.51
N GLU A 113 15.72 -14.36 -30.22
CA GLU A 113 16.59 -14.04 -29.09
C GLU A 113 17.00 -12.56 -28.96
N ALA A 114 17.45 -12.23 -27.73
CA ALA A 114 18.11 -11.00 -27.28
C ALA A 114 17.19 -9.91 -26.67
N ASP A 115 16.69 -10.14 -25.45
CA ASP A 115 17.19 -9.41 -24.28
C ASP A 115 16.51 -9.89 -23.00
N THR A 116 17.27 -10.65 -22.23
CA THR A 116 16.90 -11.22 -20.93
C THR A 116 16.95 -10.11 -19.88
N LYS A 117 15.78 -9.61 -19.42
CA LYS A 117 15.57 -9.08 -18.06
C LYS A 117 14.08 -8.86 -17.76
N THR A 118 13.48 -9.89 -17.19
CA THR A 118 12.55 -9.84 -16.04
C THR A 118 11.36 -8.87 -16.12
N SER A 119 10.29 -9.33 -16.74
CA SER A 119 8.93 -8.80 -16.56
C SER A 119 8.33 -9.26 -15.22
N ILE A 120 8.82 -8.69 -14.12
CA ILE A 120 8.04 -8.52 -12.89
C ILE A 120 8.11 -7.03 -12.60
N ILE A 121 7.20 -6.26 -13.21
CA ILE A 121 7.09 -4.83 -12.94
C ILE A 121 6.43 -4.72 -11.56
N SER A 122 7.25 -4.57 -10.54
CA SER A 122 6.83 -4.08 -9.24
C SER A 122 6.30 -2.65 -9.42
N TYR A 123 5.21 -2.27 -8.75
CA TYR A 123 4.68 -0.90 -8.81
C TYR A 123 5.74 0.16 -8.44
N GLY A 124 6.80 -0.21 -7.73
CA GLY A 124 7.97 0.64 -7.49
C GLY A 124 8.75 1.03 -8.75
N ASP A 125 8.70 0.21 -9.81
CA ASP A 125 9.40 0.47 -11.08
C ASP A 125 8.59 1.41 -12.00
N VAL A 126 7.26 1.49 -11.83
CA VAL A 126 6.39 2.36 -12.65
C VAL A 126 6.61 3.84 -12.34
N TYR A 127 6.96 4.19 -11.11
CA TYR A 127 7.08 5.59 -10.66
C TYR A 127 8.52 6.07 -10.48
N LYS A 128 9.52 5.26 -10.84
CA LYS A 128 10.94 5.60 -10.71
C LYS A 128 11.50 6.42 -11.89
N ASN A 129 10.71 6.62 -12.94
CA ASN A 129 11.08 7.39 -14.12
C ASN A 129 10.28 8.71 -14.16
N LYS A 130 10.75 9.72 -13.44
CA LYS A 130 10.45 11.14 -13.75
C LYS A 130 11.58 12.04 -13.29
#